data_AF-V5ANB5-F1
#
_entry.id   AF-V5ANB5-F1
#
_cell.length_a   1.000
_cell.length_b   1.000
_cell.length_c   1.000
_cell.angle_alpha   90.00
_cell.angle_beta   90.00
_cell.angle_gamma   90.00
#
_symmetry.space_group_name_H-M   'P 1'
#
loop_
_entity.id
_entity.type
_entity.pdbx_description
1 polymer ?
#
loop_
_entity_poly.entity_id
_entity_poly.type
_entity_poly.pdbx_seq_one_letter_code
_entity_poly.pdbx_strand_id
1 'polypeptide(L)'
;MLHRTGVVMAPRRGSCDGSDAAARRGVEGTRRPEWTMNSRVEEILLGGSTSRTDISDMKLNDFLRSYLGEEWILDTNENVTMGNFVQDPEMFFQNEILLRTIKASPSYKVLEAINKLHPEGVLSLEQWRDYEGKDTITPFPRGKLNAVLSQVQKEIIEAEERVRREAEERRRRAQEMKFTISANIEDVLFRGEFRVNEKKLNDFILLRFGGKGVVATNRSVLLEEFFKDPARYIRDAGVLNEIKTTHCYWRSGL
;
A
#
# COMPACT_ATOMS: atom_id res chain seq x y z
N MET A 1 -75.44 44.60 -24.78
CA MET A 1 -75.55 43.52 -23.77
C MET A 1 -74.15 42.93 -23.56
N LEU A 2 -73.83 42.65 -22.30
CA LEU A 2 -72.50 42.50 -21.71
C LEU A 2 -71.79 41.16 -22.02
N HIS A 3 -70.47 41.18 -21.80
CA HIS A 3 -69.47 40.14 -21.98
C HIS A 3 -69.40 39.09 -20.84
N ARG A 4 -68.79 37.92 -21.19
CA ARG A 4 -67.88 37.02 -20.42
C ARG A 4 -68.30 36.48 -19.04
N THR A 5 -67.93 35.22 -18.75
CA THR A 5 -66.96 34.82 -17.68
C THR A 5 -66.75 33.29 -17.69
N GLY A 6 -65.50 32.82 -17.55
CA GLY A 6 -65.12 31.41 -17.44
C GLY A 6 -64.53 31.06 -16.06
N VAL A 7 -64.26 29.78 -15.80
CA VAL A 7 -63.40 29.32 -14.68
C VAL A 7 -62.65 28.05 -15.08
N VAL A 8 -61.35 28.08 -14.76
CA VAL A 8 -60.29 27.06 -14.86
C VAL A 8 -60.33 26.13 -13.65
N MET A 9 -60.04 24.83 -13.79
CA MET A 9 -59.37 24.04 -12.73
C MET A 9 -58.61 22.82 -13.28
N ALA A 10 -57.41 22.62 -12.72
CA ALA A 10 -56.35 21.67 -13.08
C ALA A 10 -56.47 20.30 -12.34
N PRO A 11 -55.66 19.27 -12.68
CA PRO A 11 -55.85 17.88 -12.26
C PRO A 11 -55.03 17.49 -11.01
N ARG A 12 -55.52 16.55 -10.19
CA ARG A 12 -54.75 15.93 -9.09
C ARG A 12 -54.87 14.39 -9.05
N ARG A 13 -53.76 13.76 -9.46
CA ARG A 13 -52.98 12.64 -8.87
C ARG A 13 -53.65 11.59 -7.96
N GLY A 14 -53.30 10.35 -8.28
CA GLY A 14 -53.19 9.15 -7.43
C GLY A 14 -53.38 7.92 -8.33
N SER A 15 -52.66 6.81 -8.30
CA SER A 15 -51.61 6.23 -7.45
C SER A 15 -51.24 4.90 -8.12
N CYS A 16 -49.98 4.43 -8.06
CA CYS A 16 -49.56 3.01 -7.99
C CYS A 16 -50.08 2.02 -9.09
N ASP A 17 -49.28 1.32 -9.90
CA ASP A 17 -48.14 0.46 -9.56
C ASP A 17 -47.36 -0.01 -10.79
N GLY A 18 -46.08 -0.34 -10.57
CA GLY A 18 -45.42 -1.43 -11.28
C GLY A 18 -44.62 -1.04 -12.53
N SER A 19 -43.37 -0.61 -12.33
CA SER A 19 -42.21 -1.15 -13.06
C SER A 19 -40.93 -0.55 -12.50
N ASP A 20 -40.39 -1.23 -11.50
CA ASP A 20 -39.08 -0.96 -10.94
C ASP A 20 -38.01 -1.46 -11.92
N ALA A 21 -37.86 -0.74 -13.04
CA ALA A 21 -36.89 -1.02 -14.11
C ALA A 21 -35.53 -0.34 -13.85
N ALA A 22 -35.20 -0.05 -12.59
CA ALA A 22 -33.98 0.67 -12.19
C ALA A 22 -32.98 -0.18 -11.40
N ALA A 23 -33.15 -1.51 -11.36
CA ALA A 23 -32.32 -2.40 -10.52
C ALA A 23 -31.44 -3.40 -11.31
N ARG A 24 -31.04 -3.11 -12.56
CA ARG A 24 -30.15 -3.98 -13.35
C ARG A 24 -29.08 -3.26 -14.18
N ARG A 25 -28.61 -2.11 -13.72
CA ARG A 25 -27.23 -1.67 -14.05
C ARG A 25 -26.34 -1.94 -12.84
N GLY A 26 -26.33 -3.22 -12.46
CA GLY A 26 -25.27 -3.76 -11.62
C GLY A 26 -23.97 -3.45 -12.35
N VAL A 27 -23.17 -2.62 -11.71
CA VAL A 27 -21.78 -2.35 -12.03
C VAL A 27 -21.09 -3.71 -12.03
N GLU A 28 -21.09 -4.39 -13.18
CA GLU A 28 -19.99 -5.25 -13.60
C GLU A 28 -18.81 -4.29 -13.83
N GLY A 29 -18.31 -3.73 -12.73
CA GLY A 29 -16.97 -3.22 -12.71
C GLY A 29 -16.14 -4.46 -12.97
N THR A 30 -15.82 -4.70 -14.25
CA THR A 30 -14.81 -5.65 -14.69
C THR A 30 -13.69 -5.55 -13.68
N ARG A 31 -13.61 -6.53 -12.77
CA ARG A 31 -12.53 -6.64 -11.80
C ARG A 31 -11.29 -6.67 -12.66
N ARG A 32 -10.57 -5.54 -12.74
CA ARG A 32 -9.28 -5.50 -13.41
C ARG A 32 -8.47 -6.62 -12.78
N PRO A 33 -7.83 -7.50 -13.55
CA PRO A 33 -7.00 -8.52 -12.96
C PRO A 33 -5.97 -7.84 -12.04
N GLU A 34 -5.94 -8.25 -10.77
CA GLU A 34 -4.92 -7.81 -9.82
C GLU A 34 -3.62 -8.51 -10.21
N TRP A 35 -2.83 -7.85 -11.05
CA TRP A 35 -1.53 -8.37 -11.46
C TRP A 35 -0.53 -8.23 -10.31
N THR A 36 0.38 -9.20 -10.22
CA THR A 36 1.47 -9.20 -9.25
C THR A 36 2.77 -9.54 -9.97
N MET A 37 3.91 -9.43 -9.28
CA MET A 37 5.21 -9.83 -9.83
C MET A 37 5.25 -11.31 -10.28
N ASN A 38 4.41 -12.17 -9.67
CA ASN A 38 4.28 -13.59 -10.02
C ASN A 38 3.30 -13.86 -11.17
N SER A 39 2.60 -12.84 -11.67
CA SER A 39 1.66 -13.00 -12.77
C SER A 39 2.36 -13.44 -14.04
N ARG A 40 1.75 -14.36 -14.79
CA ARG A 40 2.37 -14.90 -15.99
C ARG A 40 2.32 -13.87 -17.11
N VAL A 41 3.40 -13.77 -17.87
CA VAL A 41 3.51 -12.92 -19.07
C VAL A 41 2.39 -13.24 -20.05
N GLU A 42 2.12 -14.52 -20.28
CA GLU A 42 1.03 -14.99 -21.15
C GLU A 42 -0.34 -14.45 -20.70
N GLU A 43 -0.67 -14.52 -19.41
CA GLU A 43 -1.95 -14.02 -18.89
C GLU A 43 -2.10 -12.50 -19.09
N ILE A 44 -1.03 -11.76 -18.84
CA ILE A 44 -1.00 -10.31 -19.02
C ILE A 44 -1.20 -9.95 -20.49
N LEU A 45 -0.49 -10.63 -21.38
CA LEU A 45 -0.57 -10.39 -22.82
C LEU A 45 -1.94 -10.78 -23.40
N LEU A 46 -2.56 -11.84 -22.91
CA LEU A 46 -3.92 -12.25 -23.28
C LEU A 46 -5.01 -11.43 -22.59
N GLY A 47 -4.66 -10.56 -21.63
CA GLY A 47 -5.59 -9.64 -20.99
C GLY A 47 -6.49 -10.29 -19.93
N GLY A 48 -6.05 -11.41 -19.35
CA GLY A 48 -6.79 -12.09 -18.28
C GLY A 48 -8.13 -12.71 -18.71
N SER A 49 -8.39 -12.87 -20.01
CA SER A 49 -9.55 -13.62 -20.46
C SER A 49 -9.41 -15.10 -20.08
N THR A 50 -10.52 -15.72 -19.68
CA THR A 50 -10.62 -17.13 -19.26
C THR A 50 -10.21 -18.13 -20.34
N SER A 51 -10.01 -17.67 -21.56
CA SER A 51 -9.54 -18.39 -22.75
C SER A 51 -8.02 -18.60 -22.73
N ARG A 52 -7.45 -18.93 -21.57
CA ARG A 52 -6.01 -19.09 -21.29
C ARG A 52 -5.33 -20.14 -22.18
N THR A 53 -6.15 -21.04 -22.73
CA THR A 53 -5.76 -22.18 -23.56
C THR A 53 -6.14 -21.95 -25.04
N ASP A 54 -7.08 -21.05 -25.33
CA ASP A 54 -7.77 -21.05 -26.63
C ASP A 54 -6.95 -20.43 -27.76
N ILE A 55 -5.97 -19.55 -27.49
CA ILE A 55 -5.19 -18.86 -28.53
C ILE A 55 -3.84 -19.55 -28.80
N SER A 56 -3.13 -20.00 -27.76
CA SER A 56 -1.85 -20.72 -27.92
C SER A 56 -2.05 -22.10 -28.54
N ASP A 57 -3.11 -22.81 -28.15
CA ASP A 57 -3.49 -24.11 -28.72
C ASP A 57 -4.48 -23.98 -29.89
N MET A 58 -4.84 -22.74 -30.28
CA MET A 58 -5.72 -22.49 -31.44
C MET A 58 -5.12 -23.13 -32.68
N LYS A 59 -5.95 -23.80 -33.48
CA LYS A 59 -5.51 -24.22 -34.81
C LYS A 59 -5.38 -23.02 -35.74
N LEU A 60 -4.41 -23.06 -36.63
CA LEU A 60 -4.19 -22.04 -37.65
C LEU A 60 -5.46 -21.79 -38.47
N ASN A 61 -6.17 -22.85 -38.88
CA ASN A 61 -7.41 -22.70 -39.63
C ASN A 61 -8.53 -22.02 -38.81
N ASP A 62 -8.62 -22.27 -37.50
CA ASP A 62 -9.59 -21.60 -36.63
C ASP A 62 -9.25 -20.10 -36.48
N PHE A 63 -7.96 -19.79 -36.39
CA PHE A 63 -7.47 -18.41 -36.40
C PHE A 63 -7.82 -17.71 -37.72
N LEU A 64 -7.50 -18.32 -38.86
CA LEU A 64 -7.80 -17.73 -40.18
C LEU A 64 -9.30 -17.53 -40.38
N ARG A 65 -10.12 -18.50 -39.97
CA ARG A 65 -11.58 -18.38 -40.03
C ARG A 65 -12.10 -17.19 -39.22
N SER A 66 -11.55 -16.96 -38.03
CA SER A 66 -11.99 -15.87 -37.14
C SER A 66 -11.53 -14.48 -37.59
N TYR A 67 -10.41 -14.35 -38.30
CA TYR A 67 -9.83 -13.06 -38.70
C TYR A 67 -9.93 -12.70 -40.18
N LEU A 68 -9.94 -13.70 -41.06
CA LEU A 68 -9.81 -13.53 -42.52
C LEU A 68 -10.94 -14.22 -43.31
N GLY A 69 -11.79 -15.01 -42.65
CA GLY A 69 -12.90 -15.73 -43.27
C GLY A 69 -12.51 -17.10 -43.82
N GLU A 70 -13.46 -17.77 -44.49
CA GLU A 70 -13.29 -19.16 -44.94
C GLU A 70 -12.38 -19.32 -46.17
N GLU A 71 -12.12 -18.23 -46.91
CA GLU A 71 -11.38 -18.24 -48.18
C GLU A 71 -9.93 -18.72 -48.04
N TRP A 72 -9.34 -18.57 -46.86
CA TRP A 72 -7.92 -18.85 -46.61
C TRP A 72 -7.67 -20.15 -45.85
N ILE A 73 -8.71 -20.97 -45.66
CA ILE A 73 -8.64 -22.25 -44.97
C ILE A 73 -8.04 -23.30 -45.92
N LEU A 74 -7.06 -24.06 -45.45
CA LEU A 74 -6.45 -25.15 -46.21
C LEU A 74 -6.53 -26.46 -45.41
N ASP A 75 -7.03 -27.52 -46.04
CA ASP A 75 -7.13 -28.85 -45.42
C ASP A 75 -5.76 -29.37 -44.96
N THR A 76 -4.68 -28.99 -45.65
CA THR A 76 -3.30 -29.35 -45.28
C THR A 76 -2.87 -28.76 -43.93
N ASN A 77 -3.51 -27.67 -43.48
CA ASN A 77 -3.18 -26.98 -42.24
C ASN A 77 -4.12 -27.35 -41.09
N GLU A 78 -4.98 -28.36 -41.27
CA GLU A 78 -6.01 -28.74 -40.29
C GLU A 78 -5.45 -29.08 -38.90
N ASN A 79 -4.19 -29.53 -38.80
CA ASN A 79 -3.54 -29.87 -37.52
C ASN A 79 -2.44 -28.91 -37.09
N VAL A 80 -2.25 -27.80 -37.81
CA VAL A 80 -1.22 -26.81 -37.49
C VAL A 80 -1.74 -25.94 -36.36
N THR A 81 -0.99 -25.86 -35.26
CA THR A 81 -1.27 -24.92 -34.17
C THR A 81 -0.71 -23.54 -34.51
N MET A 82 -1.33 -22.49 -33.97
CA MET A 82 -0.80 -21.13 -34.08
C MET A 82 0.59 -21.00 -33.47
N GLY A 83 0.87 -21.74 -32.39
CA GLY A 83 2.20 -21.83 -31.80
C GLY A 83 3.28 -22.27 -32.81
N ASN A 84 3.01 -23.32 -33.59
CA ASN A 84 3.93 -23.81 -34.63
C ASN A 84 4.02 -22.83 -35.81
N PHE A 85 2.88 -22.30 -36.25
CA PHE A 85 2.85 -21.33 -37.35
C PHE A 85 3.70 -20.09 -37.08
N VAL A 86 3.66 -19.55 -35.87
CA VAL A 86 4.38 -18.33 -35.49
C VAL A 86 5.90 -18.51 -35.49
N GLN A 87 6.41 -19.75 -35.36
CA GLN A 87 7.85 -20.02 -35.39
C GLN A 87 8.43 -19.86 -36.80
N ASP A 88 7.69 -20.33 -37.82
CA ASP A 88 8.12 -20.27 -39.22
C ASP A 88 6.89 -20.14 -40.15
N PRO A 89 6.28 -18.95 -40.25
CA PRO A 89 5.04 -18.78 -40.99
C PRO A 89 5.23 -18.90 -42.51
N GLU A 90 6.44 -18.63 -43.01
CA GLU A 90 6.82 -18.81 -44.41
C GLU A 90 6.78 -20.30 -44.85
N MET A 91 6.92 -21.25 -43.92
CA MET A 91 6.76 -22.69 -44.21
C MET A 91 5.32 -23.02 -44.64
N PHE A 92 4.32 -22.30 -44.14
CA PHE A 92 2.91 -22.64 -44.33
C PHE A 92 2.24 -21.85 -45.47
N PHE A 93 2.65 -20.60 -45.69
CA PHE A 93 2.09 -19.75 -46.74
C PHE A 93 3.19 -19.07 -47.54
N GLN A 94 3.12 -19.21 -48.87
CA GLN A 94 3.98 -18.44 -49.78
C GLN A 94 3.39 -17.06 -50.14
N ASN A 95 2.12 -16.81 -49.80
CA ASN A 95 1.46 -15.54 -50.10
C ASN A 95 1.93 -14.44 -49.11
N GLU A 96 2.82 -13.57 -49.58
CA GLU A 96 3.40 -12.49 -48.78
C GLU A 96 2.35 -11.49 -48.25
N ILE A 97 1.29 -11.21 -49.01
CA ILE A 97 0.23 -10.28 -48.61
C ILE A 97 -0.57 -10.87 -47.44
N LEU A 98 -0.90 -12.16 -47.53
CA LEU A 98 -1.57 -12.88 -46.46
C LEU A 98 -0.73 -12.91 -45.19
N LEU A 99 0.55 -13.28 -45.32
CA LEU A 99 1.49 -13.29 -44.20
C LEU A 99 1.61 -11.94 -43.53
N ARG A 100 1.75 -10.86 -44.32
CA ARG A 100 1.80 -9.50 -43.79
C ARG A 100 0.54 -9.13 -43.03
N THR A 101 -0.62 -9.56 -43.53
CA THR A 101 -1.92 -9.32 -42.89
C THR A 101 -2.02 -10.06 -41.55
N ILE A 102 -1.62 -11.34 -41.52
CA ILE A 102 -1.60 -12.14 -40.28
C ILE A 102 -0.62 -11.54 -39.27
N LYS A 103 0.63 -11.24 -39.68
CA LYS A 103 1.67 -10.64 -38.83
C LYS A 103 1.28 -9.26 -38.27
N ALA A 104 0.42 -8.52 -38.98
CA ALA A 104 -0.07 -7.24 -38.51
C ALA A 104 -1.09 -7.37 -37.36
N SER A 105 -1.76 -8.52 -37.22
CA SER A 105 -2.82 -8.74 -36.23
C SER A 105 -2.30 -8.67 -34.79
N PRO A 106 -3.10 -8.12 -33.84
CA PRO A 106 -2.71 -8.06 -32.43
C PRO A 106 -2.45 -9.45 -31.83
N SER A 107 -3.26 -10.44 -32.19
CA SER A 107 -3.19 -11.81 -31.68
C SER A 107 -1.92 -12.51 -32.12
N TYR A 108 -1.51 -12.37 -33.40
CA TYR A 108 -0.22 -12.88 -33.86
C TYR A 108 0.94 -12.24 -33.09
N LYS A 109 0.94 -10.92 -32.91
CA LYS A 109 2.01 -10.22 -32.17
C LYS A 109 2.14 -10.70 -30.73
N VAL A 110 1.01 -11.00 -30.07
CA VAL A 110 1.00 -11.56 -28.72
C VAL A 110 1.61 -12.96 -28.70
N LEU A 111 1.18 -13.85 -29.61
CA LEU A 111 1.72 -15.20 -29.72
C LEU A 111 3.21 -15.21 -30.06
N GLU A 112 3.63 -14.33 -30.97
CA GLU A 112 5.04 -14.12 -31.32
C GLU A 112 5.87 -13.75 -30.10
N ALA A 113 5.38 -12.83 -29.27
CA ALA A 113 6.06 -12.46 -28.04
C ALA A 113 6.14 -13.64 -27.05
N ILE A 114 5.07 -14.40 -26.87
CA ILE A 114 5.06 -15.57 -25.97
C ILE A 114 6.06 -16.63 -26.44
N ASN A 115 6.06 -16.96 -27.74
CA ASN A 115 6.97 -17.92 -28.35
C ASN A 115 8.44 -17.50 -28.27
N LYS A 116 8.74 -16.19 -28.24
CA LYS A 116 10.09 -15.66 -28.00
C LYS A 116 10.48 -15.72 -26.53
N LEU A 117 9.57 -15.34 -25.64
CA LEU A 117 9.85 -15.20 -24.21
C LEU A 117 9.97 -16.54 -23.46
N HIS A 118 9.16 -17.54 -23.82
CA HIS A 118 9.16 -18.84 -23.14
C HIS A 118 10.51 -19.59 -23.23
N PRO A 119 11.13 -19.74 -24.43
CA PRO A 119 12.46 -20.35 -24.56
C PRO A 119 13.57 -19.58 -23.83
N GLU A 120 13.41 -18.26 -23.70
CA GLU A 120 14.33 -17.39 -22.96
C GLU A 120 14.08 -17.41 -21.44
N GLY A 121 13.12 -18.21 -20.96
CA GLY A 121 12.82 -18.40 -19.54
C GLY A 121 12.00 -17.27 -18.91
N VAL A 122 11.43 -16.36 -19.72
CA VAL A 122 10.65 -15.22 -19.24
C VAL A 122 9.17 -15.59 -19.15
N LEU A 123 8.78 -16.16 -18.02
CA LEU A 123 7.41 -16.67 -17.78
C LEU A 123 6.57 -15.75 -16.91
N SER A 124 7.20 -14.94 -16.06
CA SER A 124 6.56 -14.06 -15.07
C SER A 124 6.89 -12.59 -15.29
N LEU A 125 6.05 -11.71 -14.72
CA LEU A 125 6.26 -10.27 -14.75
C LEU A 125 7.57 -9.85 -14.04
N GLU A 126 7.95 -10.57 -12.99
CA GLU A 126 9.25 -10.39 -12.33
C GLU A 126 10.41 -10.70 -13.28
N GLN A 127 10.38 -11.84 -13.96
CA GLN A 127 11.43 -12.16 -14.93
C GLN A 127 11.46 -11.15 -16.08
N TRP A 128 10.29 -10.67 -16.52
CA TRP A 128 10.20 -9.60 -17.50
C TRP A 128 10.86 -8.30 -17.01
N ARG A 129 10.80 -7.97 -15.71
CA ARG A 129 11.47 -6.78 -15.14
C ARG A 129 12.96 -6.82 -15.44
N ASP A 130 13.60 -7.96 -15.23
CA ASP A 130 15.06 -8.12 -15.28
C ASP A 130 15.56 -8.58 -16.66
N TYR A 131 14.64 -8.91 -17.57
CA TYR A 131 14.96 -9.34 -18.93
C TYR A 131 15.58 -8.22 -19.77
N GLU A 132 16.74 -8.49 -20.37
CA GLU A 132 17.50 -7.52 -21.19
C GLU A 132 17.00 -7.44 -22.64
N GLY A 133 16.51 -8.55 -23.21
CA GLY A 133 16.10 -8.67 -24.61
C GLY A 133 14.76 -8.00 -24.95
N LYS A 134 14.33 -6.99 -24.20
CA LYS A 134 13.02 -6.31 -24.41
C LYS A 134 12.88 -5.68 -25.79
N ASP A 135 13.99 -5.32 -26.42
CA ASP A 135 13.98 -4.70 -27.76
C ASP A 135 13.73 -5.69 -28.90
N THR A 136 13.88 -6.99 -28.66
CA THR A 136 13.55 -8.04 -29.66
C THR A 136 12.05 -8.31 -29.73
N ILE A 137 11.30 -7.88 -28.72
CA ILE A 137 9.86 -8.07 -28.60
C ILE A 137 9.12 -6.94 -29.31
N THR A 138 8.12 -7.34 -30.09
CA THR A 138 7.24 -6.42 -30.82
C THR A 138 6.71 -5.32 -29.88
N PRO A 139 6.64 -4.04 -30.32
CA PRO A 139 6.29 -2.93 -29.44
C PRO A 139 4.93 -3.06 -28.72
N PHE A 140 3.94 -3.71 -29.35
CA PHE A 140 2.60 -3.86 -28.79
C PHE A 140 2.58 -4.74 -27.53
N PRO A 141 3.03 -6.02 -27.55
CA PRO A 141 3.14 -6.84 -26.34
C PRO A 141 4.03 -6.22 -25.26
N ARG A 142 5.19 -5.67 -25.67
CA ARG A 142 6.15 -5.01 -24.78
C ARG A 142 5.52 -3.85 -24.01
N GLY A 143 4.78 -3.00 -24.71
CA GLY A 143 4.07 -1.87 -24.10
C GLY A 143 3.06 -2.33 -23.05
N LYS A 144 2.35 -3.44 -23.31
CA LYS A 144 1.37 -4.02 -22.39
C LYS A 144 2.03 -4.55 -21.11
N LEU A 145 3.13 -5.29 -21.23
CA LEU A 145 3.89 -5.79 -20.07
C LEU A 145 4.48 -4.64 -19.24
N ASN A 146 5.05 -3.62 -19.89
CA ASN A 146 5.62 -2.46 -19.19
C ASN A 146 4.57 -1.60 -18.49
N ALA A 147 3.38 -1.48 -19.07
CA ALA A 147 2.26 -0.79 -18.43
C ALA A 147 1.83 -1.51 -17.15
N VAL A 148 1.71 -2.84 -17.20
CA VAL A 148 1.38 -3.65 -16.03
C VAL A 148 2.50 -3.62 -14.98
N LEU A 149 3.76 -3.76 -15.38
CA LEU A 149 4.90 -3.68 -14.47
C LEU A 149 4.92 -2.36 -13.69
N SER A 150 4.74 -1.24 -14.40
CA SER A 150 4.68 0.09 -13.78
C SER A 150 3.53 0.21 -12.77
N GLN A 151 2.36 -0.35 -13.10
CA GLN A 151 1.19 -0.34 -12.22
C GLN A 151 1.46 -1.15 -10.93
N VAL A 152 1.98 -2.37 -11.07
CA VAL A 152 2.30 -3.24 -9.93
C VAL A 152 3.35 -2.60 -9.03
N GLN A 153 4.40 -1.99 -9.59
CA GLN A 153 5.42 -1.30 -8.79
C GLN A 153 4.84 -0.13 -8.00
N LYS A 154 3.95 0.65 -8.61
CA LYS A 154 3.29 1.77 -7.93
C LYS A 154 2.44 1.29 -6.77
N GLU A 155 1.67 0.22 -6.94
CA GLU A 155 0.83 -0.35 -5.88
C GLU A 155 1.66 -0.89 -4.71
N ILE A 156 2.80 -1.51 -4.98
CA ILE A 156 3.75 -1.98 -3.95
C ILE A 156 4.28 -0.80 -3.14
N ILE A 157 4.78 0.25 -3.80
CA ILE A 157 5.31 1.44 -3.13
C ILE A 157 4.24 2.10 -2.25
N GLU A 158 3.03 2.31 -2.80
CA GLU A 158 1.93 2.90 -2.04
C GLU A 158 1.52 2.05 -0.82
N ALA A 159 1.54 0.72 -0.95
CA ALA A 159 1.27 -0.19 0.16
C ALA A 159 2.35 -0.09 1.25
N GLU A 160 3.63 -0.09 0.87
CA GLU A 160 4.74 0.10 1.80
C GLU A 160 4.65 1.44 2.54
N GLU A 161 4.30 2.52 1.85
CA GLU A 161 4.11 3.83 2.47
C GLU A 161 2.93 3.88 3.44
N ARG A 162 1.83 3.18 3.13
CA ARG A 162 0.70 3.03 4.06
C ARG A 162 1.13 2.30 5.33
N VAL A 163 1.83 1.17 5.18
CA VAL A 163 2.36 0.40 6.32
C VAL A 163 3.32 1.23 7.17
N ARG A 164 4.22 2.00 6.53
CA ARG A 164 5.15 2.90 7.23
C ARG A 164 4.41 3.98 8.03
N ARG A 165 3.43 4.64 7.42
CA ARG A 165 2.62 5.68 8.09
C ARG A 165 1.86 5.12 9.29
N GLU A 166 1.24 3.95 9.15
CA GLU A 166 0.56 3.29 10.27
C GLU A 166 1.53 2.90 11.38
N ALA A 167 2.71 2.38 11.06
CA ALA A 167 3.73 2.02 12.04
C ALA A 167 4.23 3.25 12.81
N GLU A 168 4.46 4.37 12.12
CA GLU A 168 4.84 5.63 12.74
C GLU A 168 3.74 6.19 13.64
N GLU A 169 2.49 6.14 13.20
CA GLU A 169 1.35 6.57 14.02
C GLU A 169 1.19 5.71 15.28
N ARG A 170 1.33 4.37 15.15
CA ARG A 170 1.35 3.47 16.31
C ARG A 170 2.49 3.82 17.27
N ARG A 171 3.69 4.13 16.75
CA ARG A 171 4.84 4.56 17.56
C ARG A 171 4.54 5.88 18.29
N ARG A 172 3.96 6.86 17.59
CA ARG A 172 3.58 8.15 18.17
C ARG A 172 2.54 7.98 19.29
N ARG A 173 1.48 7.19 19.06
CA ARG A 173 0.48 6.88 20.10
C ARG A 173 1.10 6.16 21.30
N ALA A 174 2.00 5.21 21.07
CA ALA A 174 2.71 4.53 22.15
C ALA A 174 3.60 5.50 22.96
N GLN A 175 4.25 6.43 22.29
CA GLN A 175 5.09 7.44 22.92
C GLN A 175 4.25 8.46 23.69
N GLU A 176 3.11 8.88 23.13
CA GLU A 176 2.12 9.73 23.81
C GLU A 176 1.55 9.06 25.05
N MET A 177 1.09 7.79 24.95
CA MET A 177 0.67 7.01 26.12
C MET A 177 1.78 6.89 27.17
N LYS A 178 3.03 6.67 26.76
CA LYS A 178 4.18 6.64 27.68
C LYS A 178 4.35 7.98 28.40
N PHE A 179 4.26 9.10 27.68
CA PHE A 179 4.28 10.44 28.28
C PHE A 179 3.10 10.68 29.21
N THR A 180 1.88 10.30 28.83
CA THR A 180 0.67 10.44 29.66
C THR A 180 0.75 9.60 30.93
N ILE A 181 1.20 8.34 30.84
CA ILE A 181 1.40 7.48 32.01
C ILE A 181 2.49 8.08 32.92
N SER A 182 3.60 8.55 32.35
CA SER A 182 4.66 9.21 33.12
C SER A 182 4.14 10.45 33.83
N ALA A 183 3.41 11.32 33.12
CA ALA A 183 2.83 12.54 33.68
C ALA A 183 1.79 12.23 34.76
N ASN A 184 0.94 11.23 34.58
CA ASN A 184 -0.03 10.80 35.59
C ASN A 184 0.64 10.16 36.81
N ILE A 185 1.71 9.38 36.64
CA ILE A 185 2.48 8.83 37.76
C ILE A 185 3.17 9.96 38.51
N GLU A 186 3.85 10.88 37.80
CA GLU A 186 4.43 12.08 38.40
C GLU A 186 3.37 12.82 39.20
N ASP A 187 2.24 13.08 38.56
CA ASP A 187 1.17 13.81 39.15
C ASP A 187 0.51 13.09 40.35
N VAL A 188 0.26 11.78 40.31
CA VAL A 188 -0.26 11.03 41.48
C VAL A 188 0.80 10.99 42.59
N LEU A 189 2.08 10.86 42.27
CA LEU A 189 3.16 10.91 43.24
C LEU A 189 3.38 12.32 43.82
N PHE A 190 3.01 13.39 43.10
CA PHE A 190 3.37 14.77 43.45
C PHE A 190 2.17 15.69 43.78
N ARG A 191 0.93 15.38 43.39
CA ARG A 191 -0.30 16.10 43.80
C ARG A 191 -0.68 15.86 45.25
N GLY A 192 -0.18 14.78 45.86
CA GLY A 192 -0.45 14.46 47.26
C GLY A 192 0.41 15.23 48.27
N GLU A 193 1.73 15.39 48.04
CA GLU A 193 2.61 15.67 49.20
C GLU A 193 4.04 16.21 48.95
N PHE A 194 4.42 16.59 47.72
CA PHE A 194 5.85 16.80 47.40
C PHE A 194 6.15 18.07 46.56
N ARG A 195 5.87 19.25 47.12
CA ARG A 195 6.64 20.46 46.76
C ARG A 195 8.03 20.34 47.37
N VAL A 196 8.96 19.65 46.70
CA VAL A 196 10.33 19.45 47.24
C VAL A 196 10.96 20.78 47.63
N ASN A 197 10.73 21.80 46.81
CA ASN A 197 11.34 23.12 46.97
C ASN A 197 10.89 23.85 48.25
N GLU A 198 9.74 23.49 48.81
CA GLU A 198 9.19 24.08 50.06
C GLU A 198 9.52 23.25 51.31
N LYS A 199 10.15 22.08 51.18
CA LYS A 199 10.55 21.26 52.34
C LYS A 199 11.88 21.73 52.92
N LYS A 200 11.97 21.69 54.25
CA LYS A 200 13.22 21.93 54.99
C LYS A 200 14.21 20.79 54.75
N LEU A 201 15.48 21.15 54.55
CA LEU A 201 16.58 20.22 54.27
C LEU A 201 16.67 19.10 55.32
N ASN A 202 16.60 19.44 56.61
CA ASN A 202 16.69 18.43 57.67
C ASN A 202 15.50 17.46 57.70
N ASP A 203 14.28 17.92 57.38
CA ASP A 203 13.10 17.08 57.35
C ASP A 203 13.19 16.08 56.18
N PHE A 204 13.74 16.53 55.05
CA PHE A 204 14.03 15.68 53.89
C PHE A 204 15.11 14.64 54.18
N ILE A 205 16.23 15.04 54.81
CA ILE A 205 17.31 14.12 55.19
C ILE A 205 16.81 13.09 56.21
N LEU A 206 15.97 13.52 57.17
CA LEU A 206 15.36 12.62 58.14
C LEU A 206 14.45 11.60 57.46
N LEU A 207 13.53 12.05 56.61
CA LEU A 207 12.53 11.20 55.96
C LEU A 207 13.15 10.22 54.94
N ARG A 208 14.20 10.63 54.23
CA ARG A 208 14.75 9.87 53.09
C ARG A 208 16.07 9.15 53.39
N PHE A 209 16.87 9.67 54.33
CA PHE A 209 18.21 9.16 54.65
C PHE A 209 18.35 8.76 56.14
N GLY A 210 17.23 8.63 56.86
CA GLY A 210 17.21 8.15 58.25
C GLY A 210 17.92 9.07 59.25
N GLY A 211 18.07 10.36 58.91
CA GLY A 211 18.69 11.36 59.76
C GLY A 211 20.23 11.45 59.64
N LYS A 212 20.86 10.61 58.82
CA LYS A 212 22.30 10.70 58.54
C LYS A 212 22.58 11.95 57.70
N GLY A 213 23.21 12.96 58.31
CA GLY A 213 23.46 14.26 57.68
C GLY A 213 22.58 15.41 58.18
N VAL A 214 21.69 15.18 59.15
CA VAL A 214 20.92 16.25 59.81
C VAL A 214 21.88 17.10 60.63
N VAL A 215 21.93 18.40 60.34
CA VAL A 215 22.77 19.36 61.07
C VAL A 215 21.87 20.39 61.73
N ALA A 216 22.10 20.70 63.01
CA ALA A 216 21.26 21.62 63.77
C ALA A 216 21.12 23.02 63.13
N THR A 217 22.13 23.46 62.37
CA THR A 217 22.13 24.75 61.66
C THR A 217 21.21 24.78 60.43
N ASN A 218 20.79 23.62 59.90
CA ASN A 218 20.04 23.53 58.64
C ASN A 218 18.51 23.39 58.86
N ARG A 219 18.02 23.67 60.08
CA ARG A 219 16.60 23.50 60.46
C ARG A 219 15.63 24.42 59.71
N SER A 220 16.11 25.54 59.16
CA SER A 220 15.31 26.49 58.38
C SER A 220 15.70 26.54 56.91
N VAL A 221 16.71 25.77 56.49
CA VAL A 221 17.21 25.77 55.10
C VAL A 221 16.21 25.03 54.24
N LEU A 222 15.76 25.65 53.16
CA LEU A 222 14.91 25.01 52.18
C LEU A 222 15.77 24.19 51.21
N LEU A 223 15.18 23.12 50.67
CA LEU A 223 15.84 22.29 49.67
C LEU A 223 16.27 23.10 48.43
N GLU A 224 15.50 24.09 48.00
CA GLU A 224 15.90 24.98 46.89
C GLU A 224 17.22 25.73 47.18
N GLU A 225 17.40 26.19 48.43
CA GLU A 225 18.62 26.88 48.85
C GLU A 225 19.81 25.90 48.94
N PHE A 226 19.55 24.67 49.35
CA PHE A 226 20.55 23.60 49.38
C PHE A 226 21.04 23.22 47.97
N PHE A 227 20.17 23.14 46.97
CA PHE A 227 20.58 22.74 45.61
C PHE A 227 21.51 23.76 44.93
N LYS A 228 21.43 25.04 45.32
CA LYS A 228 22.31 26.11 44.80
C LYS A 228 23.77 25.91 45.21
N ASP A 229 24.00 25.49 46.45
CA ASP A 229 25.35 25.17 46.95
C ASP A 229 25.30 24.09 48.05
N PRO A 230 25.24 22.80 47.67
CA PRO A 230 25.07 21.70 48.61
C PRO A 230 26.24 21.52 49.59
N ALA A 231 27.45 21.86 49.15
CA ALA A 231 28.68 21.71 49.93
C ALA A 231 28.76 22.69 51.10
N ARG A 232 28.04 23.81 51.02
CA ARG A 232 27.89 24.77 52.12
C ARG A 232 27.15 24.20 53.32
N TYR A 233 26.17 23.33 53.07
CA TYR A 233 25.24 22.84 54.10
C TYR A 233 25.59 21.45 54.62
N ILE A 234 26.19 20.60 53.79
CA ILE A 234 26.66 19.26 54.18
C ILE A 234 28.15 19.17 53.87
N ARG A 235 28.98 19.23 54.93
CA ARG A 235 30.45 19.16 54.81
C ARG A 235 30.98 17.73 54.69
N ASP A 236 30.18 16.75 55.09
CA ASP A 236 30.53 15.34 54.94
C ASP A 236 30.38 14.95 53.46
N ALA A 237 31.52 14.75 52.80
CA ALA A 237 31.57 14.42 51.38
C ALA A 237 30.95 13.05 51.06
N GLY A 238 30.98 12.10 51.99
CA GLY A 238 30.38 10.77 51.81
C GLY A 238 28.86 10.85 51.79
N VAL A 239 28.29 11.51 52.80
CA VAL A 239 26.84 11.73 52.90
C VAL A 239 26.33 12.59 51.74
N LEU A 240 27.09 13.62 51.35
CA LEU A 240 26.73 14.46 50.20
C LEU A 240 26.69 13.68 48.89
N ASN A 241 27.61 12.73 48.69
CA ASN A 241 27.66 11.91 47.49
C ASN A 241 26.50 10.90 47.45
N GLU A 242 26.15 10.29 48.59
CA GLU A 242 24.96 9.43 48.69
C GLU A 242 23.67 10.19 48.33
N ILE A 243 23.53 11.42 48.83
CA ILE A 243 22.39 12.28 48.48
C ILE A 243 22.39 12.59 46.98
N LYS A 244 23.53 12.98 46.40
CA LYS A 244 23.67 13.32 44.97
C LYS A 244 23.39 12.16 44.02
N THR A 245 23.68 10.93 44.40
CA THR A 245 23.43 9.74 43.55
C THR A 245 21.97 9.31 43.50
N THR A 246 21.12 9.87 44.37
CA THR A 246 19.71 9.49 44.46
C THR A 246 18.89 10.16 43.35
N HIS A 247 18.01 9.41 42.68
CA HIS A 247 17.08 9.92 41.66
C HIS A 247 16.25 11.14 42.12
N CYS A 248 15.97 11.24 43.43
CA CYS A 248 15.26 12.37 44.05
C CYS A 248 16.08 13.68 44.03
N TYR A 249 17.40 13.63 44.14
CA TYR A 249 18.26 14.82 44.10
C TYR A 249 18.28 15.44 42.70
N TRP A 250 18.41 14.62 41.65
CA TRP A 250 18.43 15.05 40.25
C TRP A 250 17.10 15.65 39.77
N ARG A 251 15.98 15.27 40.39
CA ARG A 251 14.65 15.79 40.05
C ARG A 251 14.29 17.09 40.77
N SER A 252 15.05 17.47 41.79
CA SER A 252 14.76 18.63 42.64
C SER A 252 15.75 19.78 42.47
N GLY A 253 16.84 19.56 41.74
CA GLY A 253 17.78 20.59 41.29
C GLY A 253 17.52 21.17 39.89
N LEU A 254 16.38 20.84 39.26
CA LEU A 254 15.82 21.47 38.06
C LEU A 254 14.63 22.35 38.45
#